data_AF-A0A2D9C6R1-F1
#
_entry.id   AF-A0A2D9C6R1-F1
#
_cell.length_a   1.000
_cell.length_b   1.000
_cell.length_c   1.000
_cell.angle_alpha   90.00
_cell.angle_beta   90.00
_cell.angle_gamma   90.00
#
_symmetry.space_group_name_H-M   'P 1'
#
loop_
_entity.id
_entity.type
_entity.pdbx_description
1 polymer ?
#
loop_
_entity_poly.entity_id
_entity_poly.type
_entity_poly.pdbx_seq_one_letter_code
_entity_poly.pdbx_strand_id
1 'polypeptide(L)'
;MRKPTSISRHVESSVWNAHINKATSSKHYAKEYKSYSYVLDEYQIMADRIKNGMPVGESYLKGKQKEKLLEITDLTEKDFKKYLE
;
A
#
# COMPACT_ATOMS: atom_id res chain seq x y z
N MET A 1 -17.03 -15.89 -29.26
CA MET A 1 -15.74 -15.50 -28.65
C MET A 1 -15.79 -15.83 -27.16
N ARG A 2 -14.87 -16.68 -26.66
CA ARG A 2 -14.74 -16.91 -25.20
C ARG A 2 -14.10 -15.66 -24.58
N LYS A 3 -14.72 -15.08 -23.55
CA LYS A 3 -14.12 -13.96 -22.81
C LYS A 3 -12.82 -14.46 -22.16
N PRO A 4 -11.71 -13.72 -22.21
CA PRO A 4 -10.48 -14.13 -21.53
C PRO A 4 -10.75 -14.23 -20.03
N THR A 5 -10.43 -15.39 -19.45
CA THR A 5 -10.41 -15.62 -18.01
C THR A 5 -9.47 -14.61 -17.37
N SER A 6 -9.94 -13.92 -16.32
CA SER A 6 -9.26 -12.80 -15.68
C SER A 6 -7.79 -13.09 -15.36
N ILE A 7 -6.89 -12.45 -16.10
CA ILE A 7 -5.42 -12.55 -15.98
C ILE A 7 -4.90 -11.85 -14.70
N SER A 8 -5.74 -11.11 -13.96
CA SER A 8 -5.32 -10.19 -12.90
C SER A 8 -4.54 -10.84 -11.76
N ARG A 9 -4.95 -12.03 -11.30
CA ARG A 9 -4.35 -12.66 -10.10
C ARG A 9 -2.97 -13.29 -10.33
N HIS A 10 -2.60 -13.55 -11.58
CA HIS A 10 -1.28 -14.10 -11.93
C HIS A 10 -0.31 -13.02 -12.37
N VAL A 11 -0.82 -11.82 -12.69
CA VAL A 11 0.02 -10.69 -13.07
C VAL A 11 0.73 -10.09 -11.85
N GLU A 12 0.07 -9.95 -10.70
CA GLU A 12 0.70 -9.31 -9.52
C GLU A 12 1.95 -10.04 -8.99
N SER A 13 1.90 -11.37 -8.85
CA SER A 13 3.08 -12.16 -8.47
C SER A 13 4.14 -12.19 -9.56
N SER A 14 3.75 -12.04 -10.83
CA SER A 14 4.69 -11.96 -11.96
C SER A 14 5.41 -10.62 -12.03
N VAL A 15 4.76 -9.51 -11.65
CA VAL A 15 5.32 -8.16 -11.75
C VAL A 15 6.42 -7.97 -10.71
N TRP A 16 6.19 -8.37 -9.45
CA TRP A 16 7.23 -8.29 -8.43
C TRP A 16 8.44 -9.14 -8.80
N ASN A 17 8.23 -10.39 -9.23
CA ASN A 17 9.31 -11.27 -9.67
C ASN A 17 10.04 -10.73 -10.90
N ALA A 18 9.33 -10.10 -11.84
CA ALA A 18 9.93 -9.44 -13.00
C ALA A 18 10.78 -8.23 -12.59
N HIS A 19 10.34 -7.44 -11.62
CA HIS A 19 11.11 -6.33 -11.05
C HIS A 19 12.39 -6.84 -10.38
N ILE A 20 12.30 -7.89 -9.57
CA ILE A 20 13.46 -8.52 -8.93
C ILE A 20 14.43 -9.06 -9.97
N ASN A 21 13.96 -9.84 -10.95
CA ASN A 21 14.79 -10.40 -12.01
C ASN A 21 15.45 -9.30 -12.87
N LYS A 22 14.73 -8.23 -13.18
CA LYS A 22 15.29 -7.08 -13.92
C LYS A 22 16.37 -6.37 -13.10
N ALA A 23 16.13 -6.15 -11.81
CA ALA A 23 17.10 -5.52 -10.91
C ALA A 23 18.36 -6.36 -10.69
N THR A 24 18.24 -7.70 -10.65
CA THR A 24 19.39 -8.61 -10.46
C THR A 24 20.14 -8.91 -11.77
N SER A 25 19.50 -8.76 -12.92
CA SER A 25 20.09 -9.10 -14.23
C SER A 25 21.23 -8.18 -14.70
N SER A 26 21.31 -6.92 -14.24
CA SER A 26 22.32 -5.97 -14.70
C SER A 26 22.55 -4.81 -13.73
N LYS A 27 23.83 -4.41 -13.59
CA LYS A 27 24.26 -3.25 -12.79
C LYS A 27 23.63 -1.93 -13.27
N HIS A 28 23.29 -1.82 -14.56
CA HIS A 28 22.65 -0.62 -15.12
C HIS A 28 21.22 -0.47 -14.60
N TYR A 29 20.40 -1.52 -14.72
CA TYR A 29 19.03 -1.54 -14.19
C TYR A 29 19.00 -1.44 -12.67
N ALA A 30 19.94 -2.07 -11.95
CA ALA A 30 20.06 -1.91 -10.50
C ALA A 30 20.26 -0.44 -10.09
N LYS A 31 20.98 0.36 -10.89
CA LYS A 31 21.19 1.79 -10.63
C LYS A 31 19.93 2.60 -10.89
N GLU A 32 19.17 2.30 -11.94
CA GLU A 32 17.87 2.93 -12.19
C GLU A 32 16.90 2.64 -11.04
N TYR A 33 16.77 1.38 -10.63
CA TYR A 33 15.92 1.01 -9.50
C TYR A 33 16.34 1.66 -8.18
N LYS A 34 17.63 1.90 -7.96
CA LYS A 34 18.11 2.70 -6.81
C LYS A 34 17.78 4.19 -6.93
N SER A 35 17.67 4.72 -8.15
CA SER A 35 17.31 6.12 -8.38
C SER A 35 15.81 6.38 -8.19
N TYR A 36 14.98 5.39 -8.46
CA TYR A 36 13.56 5.41 -8.10
C TYR A 36 13.41 5.07 -6.63
N SER A 37 13.33 6.09 -5.78
CA SER A 37 12.99 5.91 -4.37
C SER A 37 11.52 5.51 -4.28
N TYR A 38 11.26 4.21 -4.10
CA TYR A 38 9.93 3.74 -3.72
C TYR A 38 9.66 4.23 -2.29
N VAL A 39 9.11 5.43 -2.17
CA VAL A 39 8.70 5.97 -0.88
C VAL A 39 7.36 5.34 -0.54
N LEU A 40 7.33 4.54 0.51
CA LEU A 40 6.08 4.06 1.09
C LEU A 40 5.37 5.26 1.71
N ASP A 41 4.18 5.58 1.21
CA ASP A 41 3.29 6.50 1.88
C ASP A 41 2.64 5.77 3.06
N GLU A 42 3.24 5.94 4.22
CA GLU A 42 2.79 5.36 5.48
C GLU A 42 1.33 5.70 5.78
N TYR A 43 0.90 6.94 5.56
CA TYR A 43 -0.45 7.40 5.90
C TYR A 43 -1.49 6.78 4.97
N GLN A 44 -1.18 6.68 3.68
CA GLN A 44 -2.07 6.02 2.73
C GLN A 44 -2.25 4.53 3.07
N ILE A 45 -1.15 3.85 3.41
CA ILE A 45 -1.20 2.44 3.82
C ILE A 45 -2.07 2.28 5.06
N MET A 46 -1.82 3.07 6.11
CA MET A 46 -2.59 2.99 7.35
C MET A 46 -4.06 3.35 7.14
N ALA A 47 -4.37 4.31 6.26
CA ALA A 47 -5.74 4.66 5.91
C ALA A 47 -6.49 3.48 5.27
N ASP A 48 -5.84 2.78 4.33
CA ASP A 48 -6.40 1.57 3.73
C ASP A 48 -6.59 0.47 4.77
N ARG A 49 -5.68 0.34 5.75
CA ARG A 49 -5.87 -0.63 6.84
C ARG A 49 -7.09 -0.31 7.69
N ILE A 50 -7.27 0.95 8.07
CA ILE A 50 -8.41 1.41 8.89
C ILE A 50 -9.73 1.21 8.15
N LYS A 51 -9.80 1.56 6.86
CA LYS A 51 -10.99 1.34 6.02
C LYS A 51 -11.39 -0.13 6.00
N ASN A 52 -10.41 -1.03 5.89
CA ASN A 52 -10.64 -2.47 5.84
C ASN A 52 -10.81 -3.13 7.23
N GLY A 53 -10.69 -2.39 8.33
CA GLY A 53 -10.81 -2.96 9.69
C GLY A 53 -9.62 -3.85 10.08
N MET A 54 -8.45 -3.66 9.46
CA MET A 54 -7.24 -4.41 9.78
C MET A 54 -6.58 -3.92 11.07
N PRO A 55 -5.81 -4.75 11.78
CA PRO A 55 -5.10 -4.31 12.97
C PRO A 55 -4.10 -3.19 12.63
N VAL A 56 -4.20 -2.10 13.37
CA VAL A 56 -3.34 -0.92 13.28
C VAL A 56 -2.82 -0.55 14.67
N GLY A 57 -1.69 0.15 14.72
CA GLY A 57 -1.15 0.64 15.98
C GLY A 57 -2.09 1.64 16.63
N GLU A 58 -2.19 1.59 17.96
CA GLU A 58 -3.05 2.50 18.73
C GLU A 58 -2.74 3.98 18.48
N SER A 59 -1.48 4.29 18.15
CA SER A 59 -1.05 5.65 17.79
C SER A 59 -1.83 6.24 16.61
N TYR A 60 -2.24 5.44 15.63
CA TYR A 60 -3.02 5.92 14.48
C TYR A 60 -4.50 6.09 14.80
N LEU A 61 -4.97 5.52 15.91
CA LEU A 61 -6.35 5.62 16.37
C LEU A 61 -6.58 6.80 17.33
N LYS A 62 -5.51 7.44 17.84
CA LYS A 62 -5.61 8.56 18.79
C LYS A 62 -4.53 9.64 18.61
N GLY A 63 -4.82 10.87 19.05
CA GLY A 63 -3.87 11.97 19.07
C GLY A 63 -3.40 12.44 17.69
N LYS A 64 -2.16 12.93 17.61
CA LYS A 64 -1.63 13.65 16.43
C LYS A 64 -1.58 12.83 15.14
N GLN A 65 -1.38 11.51 15.22
CA GLN A 65 -1.34 10.69 13.99
C GLN A 65 -2.74 10.49 13.41
N LYS A 66 -3.78 10.39 14.25
CA LYS A 66 -5.16 10.38 13.79
C LYS A 66 -5.53 11.69 13.09
N GLU A 67 -5.16 12.82 13.67
CA GLU A 67 -5.40 14.14 13.08
C GLU A 67 -4.75 14.24 11.69
N LYS A 68 -3.48 13.82 11.57
CA LYS A 68 -2.78 13.78 10.27
C LYS A 68 -3.44 12.84 9.26
N LEU A 69 -3.92 11.67 9.70
CA LEU A 69 -4.64 10.76 8.81
C LEU A 69 -5.92 11.39 8.26
N LEU A 70 -6.69 12.10 9.10
CA LEU A 70 -7.90 12.80 8.68
C LEU A 70 -7.61 14.00 7.76
N GLU A 71 -6.45 14.64 7.91
CA GLU A 71 -6.05 15.78 7.06
C GLU A 71 -5.54 15.34 5.68
N ILE A 72 -4.78 14.25 5.62
CA ILE A 72 -4.05 13.84 4.41
C ILE A 72 -4.87 12.83 3.58
N THR A 73 -5.81 12.12 4.18
CA THR A 73 -6.54 11.01 3.53
C THR A 73 -8.06 11.17 3.61
N ASP A 74 -8.79 10.42 2.78
CA ASP A 74 -10.27 10.45 2.75
C ASP A 74 -10.94 9.66 3.89
N LEU A 75 -10.27 9.52 5.04
CA LEU A 75 -10.83 8.84 6.20
C LEU A 75 -11.86 9.73 6.91
N THR A 76 -12.91 9.10 7.44
CA THR A 76 -13.92 9.79 8.25
C THR A 76 -13.93 9.22 9.66
N GLU A 77 -14.46 9.96 10.64
CA GLU A 77 -14.60 9.47 12.01
C GLU A 77 -15.41 8.17 12.12
N LYS A 78 -16.28 7.89 11.14
CA LYS A 78 -17.05 6.64 11.08
C LYS A 78 -16.16 5.42 10.86
N ASP A 79 -15.06 5.55 10.13
CA ASP A 79 -14.14 4.45 9.84
C ASP A 79 -13.41 3.97 11.09
N PHE A 80 -13.23 4.85 12.07
CA PHE A 80 -12.60 4.55 13.35
C PHE A 80 -13.54 3.84 14.34
N LYS A 81 -14.86 3.86 14.13
CA LYS A 81 -15.83 3.22 15.05
C LYS A 81 -15.59 1.72 15.21
N LYS A 82 -15.06 1.07 14.17
CA LYS A 82 -14.72 -0.37 14.16
C LYS A 82 -13.70 -0.77 15.24
N TYR A 83 -12.98 0.21 15.80
CA TYR A 83 -11.93 -0.01 16.80
C TYR A 83 -12.31 0.52 18.20
N LEU A 84 -13.51 1.07 18.37
CA LEU A 84 -14.00 1.66 19.62
C LEU A 84 -15.07 0.79 20.32
N GLU A 85 -15.39 -0.37 19.76
CA GLU A 85 -16.14 -1.45 20.43
C GLU A 85 -15.19 -2.34 21.24
#